data_AF-A0A8W8IXL9-F1
#
_entry.id   AF-A0A8W8IXL9-F1
#
_cell.length_a   1.000
_cell.length_b   1.000
_cell.length_c   1.000
_cell.angle_alpha   90.00
_cell.angle_beta   90.00
_cell.angle_gamma   90.00
#
_symmetry.space_group_name_H-M   'P 1'
#
loop_
_entity.id
_entity.type
_entity.pdbx_description
1 polymer ?
#
loop_
_entity_poly.entity_id
_entity_poly.type
_entity_poly.pdbx_seq_one_letter_code
_entity_poly.pdbx_strand_id
1 'polypeptide(L)'
;MRKWLYFIWLVYQGVAVKTINVVEKPVKKYEELELGCGCSSNQNVTLVWIKHTSDNVTIVQSVDNVWGPKLINRNEILLWQKVTKDGTSYTCLSQHTNGSTVICGSYAVKMYDCEDSRTIEPENVMNLDVGGSATFTCTKYFPCDNFSDHHSVTMTTEIKNHNVRCSVSNYRLKQTCELRISNLIEEDFGRAVKCVVNDSGQVSILQAFPFKKEINTLTESGSSLIMPIVLPVSLIPLVFVLCVVFHKRCKYTLQSKYPIFNSHK
;
A
#
# COMPACT_ATOMS: atom_id res chain seq x y z
N MET A 1 -26.02 13.72 -14.71
CA MET A 1 -26.24 15.17 -14.93
C MET A 1 -27.55 15.74 -14.37
N ARG A 2 -28.51 14.94 -13.87
CA ARG A 2 -29.78 15.46 -13.28
C ARG A 2 -29.72 15.97 -11.82
N LYS A 3 -28.61 15.74 -11.10
CA LYS A 3 -28.51 16.03 -9.65
C LYS A 3 -28.16 17.48 -9.30
N TRP A 4 -27.57 18.23 -10.25
CA TRP A 4 -27.25 19.65 -10.07
C TRP A 4 -28.50 20.56 -10.15
N LEU A 5 -29.59 20.09 -10.76
CA LEU A 5 -30.80 20.89 -10.96
C LEU A 5 -31.64 21.06 -9.68
N TYR A 6 -31.55 20.15 -8.72
CA TYR A 6 -32.27 20.30 -7.43
C TYR A 6 -31.64 21.36 -6.52
N PHE A 7 -30.31 21.50 -6.56
CA PHE A 7 -29.61 22.59 -5.87
C PHE A 7 -29.97 23.94 -6.51
N ILE A 8 -30.09 23.99 -7.84
CA ILE A 8 -30.52 25.20 -8.56
C ILE A 8 -31.99 25.55 -8.26
N TRP A 9 -32.87 24.55 -8.07
CA TRP A 9 -34.28 24.80 -7.75
C TRP A 9 -34.49 25.41 -6.36
N LEU A 10 -33.68 25.03 -5.35
CA LEU A 10 -33.69 25.69 -4.04
C LEU A 10 -33.09 27.11 -4.09
N VAL A 11 -32.16 27.38 -5.00
CA VAL A 11 -31.57 28.73 -5.20
C VAL A 11 -32.52 29.67 -5.95
N TYR A 12 -33.50 29.16 -6.70
CA TYR A 12 -34.43 29.97 -7.51
C TYR A 12 -35.51 30.72 -6.70
N GLN A 13 -35.57 30.51 -5.37
CA GLN A 13 -36.49 31.23 -4.46
C GLN A 13 -35.92 32.56 -3.92
N GLY A 14 -34.90 33.15 -4.56
CA GLY A 14 -34.47 34.52 -4.27
C GLY A 14 -33.78 34.73 -2.92
N VAL A 15 -33.28 33.66 -2.30
CA VAL A 15 -32.46 33.76 -1.08
C VAL A 15 -31.01 33.98 -1.50
N ALA A 16 -30.40 35.07 -1.05
CA ALA A 16 -28.96 35.26 -1.12
C ALA A 16 -28.28 34.10 -0.35
N VAL A 17 -27.91 33.04 -1.07
CA VAL A 17 -27.19 31.91 -0.50
C VAL A 17 -25.77 32.40 -0.23
N LYS A 18 -25.50 32.78 1.02
CA LYS A 18 -24.13 32.83 1.54
C LYS A 18 -23.51 31.47 1.22
N THR A 19 -22.46 31.45 0.40
CA THR A 19 -21.80 30.22 -0.02
C THR A 19 -21.32 29.48 1.22
N ILE A 20 -21.98 28.39 1.58
CA ILE A 20 -21.56 27.58 2.73
C ILE A 20 -20.60 26.54 2.21
N ASN A 21 -19.39 26.55 2.77
CA ASN A 21 -18.40 25.53 2.51
C ASN A 21 -18.95 24.19 3.01
N VAL A 22 -19.06 23.22 2.11
CA VAL A 22 -19.36 21.84 2.49
C VAL A 22 -18.13 21.28 3.19
N VAL A 23 -18.30 20.86 4.44
CA VAL A 23 -17.24 20.30 5.27
C VAL A 23 -17.22 18.78 5.07
N GLU A 24 -16.09 18.23 4.62
CA GLU A 24 -15.94 16.78 4.60
C GLU A 24 -15.78 16.24 6.03
N LYS A 25 -16.54 15.19 6.35
CA LYS A 25 -16.50 14.52 7.64
C LYS A 25 -16.15 13.05 7.46
N PRO A 26 -14.92 12.64 7.82
CA PRO A 26 -14.55 11.25 7.79
C PRO A 26 -15.25 10.51 8.92
N VAL A 27 -15.72 9.30 8.63
CA VAL A 27 -16.29 8.39 9.62
C VAL A 27 -15.83 6.97 9.30
N LYS A 28 -15.39 6.24 10.33
CA LYS A 28 -15.07 4.83 10.16
C LYS A 28 -16.35 4.05 9.91
N LYS A 29 -16.30 3.04 9.04
CA LYS A 29 -17.49 2.26 8.70
C LYS A 29 -18.14 1.68 9.96
N TYR A 30 -19.46 1.81 10.01
CA TYR A 30 -20.31 1.33 11.11
C TYR A 30 -20.11 2.03 12.45
N GLU A 31 -19.28 3.07 12.52
CA GLU A 31 -19.16 3.91 13.71
C GLU A 31 -20.19 5.04 13.74
N GLU A 32 -20.22 5.68 14.90
CA GLU A 32 -21.14 6.75 15.24
C GLU A 32 -20.62 8.07 14.63
N LEU A 33 -21.52 8.83 14.03
CA LEU A 33 -21.25 10.15 13.50
C LEU A 33 -21.93 11.19 14.37
N GLU A 34 -21.13 12.13 14.87
CA GLU A 34 -21.61 13.34 15.51
C GLU A 34 -21.35 14.55 14.60
N LEU A 35 -22.42 15.30 14.31
CA LEU A 35 -22.33 16.58 13.60
C LEU A 35 -22.98 17.67 14.45
N GLY A 36 -22.24 18.74 14.74
CA GLY A 36 -22.79 19.93 15.37
C GLY A 36 -23.09 21.02 14.37
N CYS A 37 -24.18 21.75 14.60
CA CYS A 37 -24.58 22.88 13.78
C CYS A 37 -25.11 24.01 14.64
N GLY A 38 -24.55 25.21 14.46
CA GLY A 38 -25.02 26.44 15.08
C GLY A 38 -25.51 27.44 14.03
N CYS A 39 -26.69 28.03 14.27
CA CYS A 39 -27.25 29.11 13.46
C CYS A 39 -27.23 30.41 14.27
N SER A 40 -26.59 31.46 13.77
CA SER A 40 -26.65 32.77 14.43
C SER A 40 -28.00 33.43 14.12
N SER A 41 -28.96 33.35 15.06
CA SER A 41 -30.27 33.98 14.93
C SER A 41 -30.73 34.59 16.24
N ASN A 42 -31.30 35.79 16.15
CA ASN A 42 -31.94 36.50 17.28
C ASN A 42 -33.45 36.18 17.37
N GLN A 43 -33.99 35.40 16.45
CA GLN A 43 -35.41 35.06 16.35
C GLN A 43 -35.69 33.64 16.84
N ASN A 44 -36.96 33.29 17.08
CA ASN A 44 -37.33 31.90 17.36
C ASN A 44 -37.21 31.13 16.05
N VAL A 45 -36.25 30.20 16.00
CA VAL A 45 -35.99 29.35 14.83
C VAL A 45 -36.17 27.89 15.22
N THR A 46 -36.65 27.10 14.28
CA THR A 46 -36.63 25.64 14.38
C THR A 46 -35.41 25.13 13.64
N LEU A 47 -34.60 24.32 14.29
CA LEU A 47 -33.41 23.73 13.67
C LEU A 47 -33.74 22.32 13.18
N VAL A 48 -33.34 22.03 11.94
CA VAL A 48 -33.61 20.74 11.31
C VAL A 48 -32.38 20.22 10.58
N TRP A 49 -32.24 18.90 10.59
CA TRP A 49 -31.27 18.19 9.77
C TRP A 49 -31.94 17.55 8.57
N ILE A 50 -31.33 17.70 7.41
CA ILE A 50 -31.71 17.03 6.17
C ILE A 50 -30.61 16.06 5.80
N LYS A 51 -30.99 14.80 5.58
CA LYS A 51 -30.11 13.77 5.03
C LYS A 51 -30.30 13.69 3.53
N HIS A 52 -29.20 13.70 2.81
CA HIS A 52 -29.13 13.52 1.39
C HIS A 52 -28.38 12.21 1.09
N THR A 53 -28.98 11.38 0.26
CA THR A 53 -28.37 10.16 -0.29
C THR A 53 -28.44 10.20 -1.81
N SER A 54 -27.85 9.22 -2.48
CA SER A 54 -27.95 9.12 -3.94
C SER A 54 -29.38 9.04 -4.46
N ASP A 55 -30.30 8.53 -3.63
CA ASP A 55 -31.63 8.07 -4.03
C ASP A 55 -32.74 8.92 -3.39
N ASN A 56 -32.48 9.55 -2.23
CA ASN A 56 -33.51 10.23 -1.45
C ASN A 56 -32.96 11.41 -0.64
N VAL A 57 -33.85 12.38 -0.37
CA VAL A 57 -33.63 13.52 0.54
C VAL A 57 -34.71 13.49 1.60
N THR A 58 -34.33 13.41 2.87
CA THR A 58 -35.27 13.23 3.99
C THR A 58 -34.90 14.12 5.15
N ILE A 59 -35.90 14.69 5.84
CA ILE A 59 -35.69 15.32 7.14
C ILE A 59 -35.34 14.21 8.14
N VAL A 60 -34.26 14.40 8.89
CA VAL A 60 -33.85 13.44 9.92
C VAL A 60 -34.72 13.64 11.15
N GLN A 61 -35.40 12.57 11.55
CA GLN A 61 -36.21 12.52 12.76
C GLN A 61 -35.48 11.74 13.85
N SER A 62 -35.84 11.98 15.12
CA SER A 62 -35.34 11.14 16.21
C SER A 62 -35.98 9.76 16.08
N VAL A 63 -35.14 8.73 16.00
CA VAL A 63 -35.61 7.34 15.93
C VAL A 63 -35.82 6.79 17.34
N ASP A 64 -34.94 7.19 18.27
CA ASP A 64 -35.01 6.90 19.70
C ASP A 64 -34.32 8.03 20.51
N ASN A 65 -34.09 7.81 21.82
CA ASN A 65 -33.41 8.77 22.69
C ASN A 65 -31.89 8.90 22.41
N VAL A 66 -31.32 8.04 21.56
CA VAL A 66 -29.88 7.96 21.29
C VAL A 66 -29.58 8.55 19.91
N TRP A 67 -30.34 8.17 18.89
CA TRP A 67 -30.13 8.46 17.47
C TRP A 67 -31.09 9.50 16.94
N GLY A 68 -30.53 10.56 16.38
CA GLY A 68 -31.28 11.64 15.77
C GLY A 68 -30.77 13.04 16.12
N PRO A 69 -31.52 14.06 15.71
CA PRO A 69 -31.28 15.44 16.11
C PRO A 69 -31.49 15.64 17.62
N LYS A 70 -30.53 16.27 18.29
CA LYS A 70 -30.61 16.70 19.69
C LYS A 70 -30.39 18.20 19.78
N LEU A 71 -31.42 18.93 20.21
CA LEU A 71 -31.31 20.37 20.43
C LEU A 71 -30.47 20.63 21.69
N ILE A 72 -29.36 21.37 21.55
CA ILE A 72 -28.47 21.71 22.67
C ILE A 72 -28.90 23.02 23.31
N ASN A 73 -29.19 24.01 22.46
CA ASN A 73 -29.77 25.28 22.86
C ASN A 73 -30.62 25.82 21.69
N ARG A 74 -31.22 27.00 21.88
CA ARG A 74 -32.11 27.62 20.88
C ARG A 74 -31.48 27.76 19.49
N ASN A 75 -30.16 27.88 19.41
CA ASN A 75 -29.41 28.18 18.19
C ASN A 75 -28.48 27.04 17.76
N GLU A 76 -28.48 25.91 18.48
CA GLU A 76 -27.54 24.81 18.23
C GLU A 76 -28.20 23.44 18.32
N ILE A 77 -27.91 22.60 17.33
CA ILE A 77 -28.41 21.26 17.20
C ILE A 77 -27.27 20.29 16.88
N LEU A 78 -27.21 19.17 17.60
CA LEU A 78 -26.36 18.04 17.28
C LEU A 78 -27.14 17.00 16.49
N LEU A 79 -26.44 16.24 15.65
CA LEU A 79 -26.96 15.06 15.00
C LEU A 79 -26.08 13.86 15.37
N TRP A 80 -26.70 12.86 15.99
CA TRP A 80 -26.08 11.56 16.26
C TRP A 80 -26.67 10.53 15.31
N GLN A 81 -25.84 9.88 14.50
CA GLN A 81 -26.26 8.90 13.49
C GLN A 81 -25.28 7.74 13.35
N LYS A 82 -25.80 6.53 13.09
CA LYS A 82 -24.99 5.45 12.52
C LYS A 82 -24.91 5.61 11.02
N VAL A 83 -23.70 5.65 10.49
CA VAL A 83 -23.50 5.79 9.05
C VAL A 83 -23.48 4.42 8.40
N THR A 84 -24.45 4.17 7.52
CA THR A 84 -24.68 2.87 6.87
C THR A 84 -24.36 2.88 5.38
N LYS A 85 -24.17 4.07 4.77
CA LYS A 85 -23.88 4.22 3.34
C LYS A 85 -22.92 5.39 3.08
N ASP A 86 -21.92 5.12 2.25
CA ASP A 86 -20.96 6.12 1.79
C ASP A 86 -21.62 7.12 0.82
N GLY A 87 -21.08 8.32 0.75
CA GLY A 87 -21.66 9.41 -0.07
C GLY A 87 -22.95 10.00 0.49
N THR A 88 -23.27 9.74 1.76
CA THR A 88 -24.33 10.45 2.48
C THR A 88 -23.86 11.87 2.80
N SER A 89 -24.72 12.87 2.65
CA SER A 89 -24.46 14.22 3.16
C SER A 89 -25.58 14.70 4.06
N TYR A 90 -25.26 15.60 4.96
CA TYR A 90 -26.19 16.18 5.92
C TYR A 90 -26.15 17.70 5.84
N THR A 91 -27.31 18.32 5.78
CA THR A 91 -27.45 19.77 5.77
C THR A 91 -28.29 20.19 6.95
N CYS A 92 -27.78 21.14 7.71
CA CYS A 92 -28.49 21.75 8.82
C CYS A 92 -29.10 23.08 8.38
N LEU A 93 -30.39 23.25 8.67
CA LEU A 93 -31.14 24.45 8.36
C LEU A 93 -31.76 25.05 9.63
N SER A 94 -31.88 26.37 9.64
CA SER A 94 -32.83 27.07 10.50
C SER A 94 -34.08 27.45 9.69
N GLN A 95 -35.24 27.22 10.27
CA GLN A 95 -36.53 27.60 9.73
C GLN A 95 -37.15 28.66 10.64
N HIS A 96 -37.45 29.83 10.07
CA HIS A 96 -38.10 30.94 10.74
C HIS A 96 -39.62 30.78 10.67
N THR A 97 -40.33 31.42 11.60
CA THR A 97 -41.80 31.38 11.68
C THR A 97 -42.51 31.97 10.46
N ASN A 98 -41.85 32.86 9.72
CA ASN A 98 -42.33 33.41 8.45
C ASN A 98 -42.12 32.45 7.25
N GLY A 99 -41.62 31.23 7.50
CA GLY A 99 -41.35 30.21 6.49
C GLY A 99 -40.00 30.33 5.79
N SER A 100 -39.18 31.35 6.09
CA SER A 100 -37.84 31.44 5.50
C SER A 100 -36.89 30.40 6.08
N THR A 101 -36.01 29.86 5.24
CA THR A 101 -35.01 28.87 5.64
C THR A 101 -33.60 29.36 5.35
N VAL A 102 -32.70 29.19 6.31
CA VAL A 102 -31.28 29.52 6.16
C VAL A 102 -30.46 28.26 6.39
N ILE A 103 -29.57 27.95 5.46
CA ILE A 103 -28.60 26.86 5.64
C ILE A 103 -27.55 27.33 6.65
N CYS A 104 -27.26 26.51 7.65
CA CYS A 104 -26.29 26.84 8.71
C CYS A 104 -25.05 25.96 8.67
N GLY A 105 -25.17 24.74 8.13
CA GLY A 105 -24.04 23.83 7.96
C GLY A 105 -24.32 22.79 6.89
N SER A 106 -23.28 22.34 6.21
CA SER A 106 -23.37 21.26 5.23
C SER A 106 -22.16 20.35 5.35
N TYR A 107 -22.41 19.05 5.47
CA TYR A 107 -21.41 18.03 5.75
C TYR A 107 -21.49 16.93 4.71
N ALA A 108 -20.38 16.61 4.06
CA ALA A 108 -20.25 15.45 3.20
C ALA A 108 -19.58 14.32 3.99
N VAL A 109 -20.27 13.22 4.22
CA VAL A 109 -19.71 12.09 4.97
C VAL A 109 -18.89 11.22 4.02
N LYS A 110 -17.65 10.94 4.43
CA LYS A 110 -16.74 10.05 3.73
C LYS A 110 -16.47 8.85 4.62
N MET A 111 -16.99 7.70 4.24
CA MET A 111 -16.73 6.48 4.98
C MET A 111 -15.33 5.95 4.65
N TYR A 112 -14.62 5.47 5.66
CA TYR A 112 -13.36 4.77 5.48
C TYR A 112 -13.34 3.46 6.27
N ASP A 113 -12.61 2.48 5.74
CA ASP A 113 -12.31 1.22 6.43
C ASP A 113 -10.99 1.35 7.19
N CYS A 114 -10.90 0.64 8.31
CA CYS A 114 -9.64 0.46 9.00
C CYS A 114 -9.03 -0.88 8.65
N GLU A 115 -7.85 -0.82 8.04
CA GLU A 115 -6.96 -1.96 7.91
C GLU A 115 -5.79 -1.79 8.87
N ASP A 116 -5.19 -2.90 9.29
CA ASP A 116 -3.99 -2.87 10.10
C ASP A 116 -2.87 -2.13 9.36
N SER A 117 -2.17 -1.25 10.08
CA SER A 117 -1.04 -0.51 9.51
C SER A 117 0.03 -1.49 9.05
N ARG A 118 0.29 -1.50 7.75
CA ARG A 118 1.29 -2.36 7.12
C ARG A 118 1.79 -1.76 5.83
N THR A 119 2.99 -2.15 5.44
CA THR A 119 3.55 -1.82 4.13
C THR A 119 3.64 -3.10 3.31
N ILE A 120 3.12 -3.07 2.09
CA ILE A 120 3.39 -4.07 1.07
C ILE A 120 4.60 -3.56 0.29
N GLU A 121 5.72 -4.23 0.51
CA GLU A 121 7.01 -3.95 -0.11
C GLU A 121 6.99 -4.28 -1.61
N PRO A 122 7.75 -3.53 -2.44
CA PRO A 122 7.99 -3.93 -3.81
C PRO A 122 8.78 -5.23 -3.83
N GLU A 123 8.39 -6.15 -4.70
CA GLU A 123 9.07 -7.44 -4.86
C GLU A 123 10.18 -7.34 -5.91
N ASN A 124 11.20 -8.19 -5.76
CA ASN A 124 12.21 -8.38 -6.79
C ASN A 124 11.59 -9.02 -8.02
N VAL A 125 11.87 -8.46 -9.19
CA VAL A 125 11.36 -8.98 -10.46
C VAL A 125 12.46 -9.76 -11.16
N MET A 126 12.21 -11.04 -11.41
CA MET A 126 13.11 -11.95 -12.11
C MET A 126 12.61 -12.23 -13.53
N ASN A 127 13.42 -12.93 -14.33
CA ASN A 127 13.06 -13.35 -15.69
C ASN A 127 12.81 -12.19 -16.65
N LEU A 128 13.55 -11.10 -16.47
CA LEU A 128 13.53 -9.95 -17.37
C LEU A 128 14.62 -10.09 -18.44
N ASP A 129 14.31 -9.60 -19.64
CA ASP A 129 15.22 -9.53 -20.77
C ASP A 129 15.58 -8.08 -21.12
N VAL A 130 16.73 -7.89 -21.76
CA VAL A 130 17.14 -6.58 -22.30
C VAL A 130 16.11 -6.12 -23.34
N GLY A 131 15.69 -4.86 -23.27
CA GLY A 131 14.60 -4.29 -24.05
C GLY A 131 13.20 -4.52 -23.44
N GLY A 132 13.10 -5.36 -22.41
CA GLY A 132 11.85 -5.63 -21.68
C GLY A 132 11.39 -4.47 -20.80
N SER A 133 10.31 -4.70 -20.05
CA SER A 133 9.77 -3.76 -19.07
C SER A 133 9.55 -4.44 -17.72
N ALA A 134 9.66 -3.66 -16.64
CA ALA A 134 9.42 -4.12 -15.28
C ALA A 134 8.47 -3.15 -14.57
N THR A 135 7.62 -3.69 -13.68
CA THR A 135 6.70 -2.90 -12.88
C THR A 135 6.87 -3.28 -11.42
N PHE A 136 7.06 -2.27 -10.57
CA PHE A 136 7.20 -2.41 -9.13
C PHE A 136 6.06 -1.67 -8.44
N THR A 137 5.50 -2.26 -7.40
CA THR A 137 4.39 -1.67 -6.65
C THR A 137 4.75 -1.58 -5.18
N CYS A 138 4.47 -0.43 -4.56
CA CYS A 138 4.60 -0.26 -3.12
C CYS A 138 3.30 0.31 -2.57
N THR A 139 2.75 -0.32 -1.54
CA THR A 139 1.49 0.12 -0.91
C THR A 139 1.66 0.29 0.58
N LYS A 140 1.25 1.43 1.14
CA LYS A 140 1.17 1.66 2.59
C LYS A 140 -0.29 1.79 3.01
N TYR A 141 -0.61 1.09 4.09
CA TYR A 141 -1.81 1.30 4.90
C TYR A 141 -1.40 2.10 6.13
N PHE A 142 -1.94 3.31 6.26
CA PHE A 142 -1.68 4.21 7.38
C PHE A 142 -2.62 3.93 8.56
N PRO A 143 -2.20 4.21 9.79
CA PRO A 143 -3.04 4.01 10.97
C PRO A 143 -4.28 4.92 10.96
N CYS A 144 -5.40 4.38 11.42
CA CYS A 144 -6.71 5.06 11.38
C CYS A 144 -6.84 6.28 12.29
N ASP A 145 -6.02 6.36 13.33
CA ASP A 145 -6.11 7.44 14.32
C ASP A 145 -5.28 8.65 13.92
N ASN A 146 -4.58 8.59 12.78
CA ASN A 146 -3.66 9.63 12.35
C ASN A 146 -3.90 10.01 10.87
N PHE A 147 -4.78 10.99 10.66
CA PHE A 147 -4.92 11.64 9.35
C PHE A 147 -3.93 12.79 9.26
N SER A 148 -2.78 12.55 8.63
CA SER A 148 -1.73 13.55 8.47
C SER A 148 -1.52 13.86 6.99
N ASP A 149 -1.43 15.15 6.66
CA ASP A 149 -1.02 15.61 5.31
C ASP A 149 0.44 15.23 4.99
N HIS A 150 1.21 14.81 5.99
CA HIS A 150 2.58 14.35 5.84
C HIS A 150 2.69 12.87 5.46
N HIS A 151 1.57 12.12 5.47
CA HIS A 151 1.53 10.75 4.98
C HIS A 151 1.81 10.72 3.48
N SER A 152 2.88 10.04 3.11
CA SER A 152 3.24 9.89 1.70
C SER A 152 3.97 8.59 1.42
N VAL A 153 3.69 8.03 0.26
CA VAL A 153 4.47 6.96 -0.37
C VAL A 153 4.97 7.49 -1.69
N THR A 154 6.21 7.19 -2.04
CA THR A 154 6.76 7.44 -3.37
C THR A 154 7.72 6.33 -3.75
N MET A 155 8.04 6.24 -5.04
CA MET A 155 9.04 5.30 -5.55
C MET A 155 10.09 6.06 -6.36
N THR A 156 11.34 5.65 -6.24
CA THR A 156 12.47 6.26 -6.94
C THR A 156 13.44 5.19 -7.44
N THR A 157 14.18 5.52 -8.50
CA THR A 157 15.23 4.65 -9.05
C THR A 157 16.26 5.50 -9.79
N GLU A 158 17.46 4.96 -9.97
CA GLU A 158 18.54 5.56 -10.78
C GLU A 158 18.44 5.21 -12.27
N ILE A 159 17.48 4.35 -12.64
CA ILE A 159 17.21 3.96 -14.02
C ILE A 159 16.52 5.12 -14.74
N LYS A 160 16.98 5.52 -15.92
CA LYS A 160 16.45 6.73 -16.59
C LYS A 160 15.03 6.55 -17.14
N ASN A 161 14.73 5.38 -17.71
CA ASN A 161 13.49 5.13 -18.44
C ASN A 161 12.34 4.66 -17.53
N HIS A 162 12.05 5.43 -16.48
CA HIS A 162 11.02 5.08 -15.50
C HIS A 162 9.88 6.10 -15.47
N ASN A 163 8.71 5.64 -15.03
CA ASN A 163 7.55 6.46 -14.74
C ASN A 163 6.92 6.01 -13.43
N VAL A 164 6.58 6.96 -12.56
CA VAL A 164 5.97 6.70 -11.26
C VAL A 164 4.56 7.27 -11.24
N ARG A 165 3.61 6.43 -10.82
CA ARG A 165 2.23 6.83 -10.62
C ARG A 165 1.77 6.42 -9.23
N CYS A 166 1.35 7.40 -8.44
CA CYS A 166 0.77 7.16 -7.12
C CYS A 166 -0.73 7.41 -7.13
N SER A 167 -1.46 6.62 -6.34
CA SER A 167 -2.89 6.74 -6.14
C SER A 167 -3.19 6.68 -4.65
N VAL A 168 -4.16 7.48 -4.23
CA VAL A 168 -4.62 7.57 -2.85
C VAL A 168 -6.07 7.10 -2.80
N SER A 169 -6.39 6.27 -1.81
CA SER A 169 -7.71 5.69 -1.62
C SER A 169 -8.04 5.59 -0.14
N ASN A 170 -9.29 5.21 0.17
CA ASN A 170 -9.77 5.01 1.54
C ASN A 170 -9.50 6.21 2.47
N TYR A 171 -9.96 7.39 2.07
CA TYR A 171 -9.75 8.65 2.79
C TYR A 171 -8.29 8.89 3.22
N ARG A 172 -7.35 8.71 2.27
CA ARG A 172 -5.90 8.91 2.47
C ARG A 172 -5.22 7.89 3.38
N LEU A 173 -5.92 6.87 3.87
CA LEU A 173 -5.34 5.80 4.67
C LEU A 173 -4.64 4.73 3.82
N LYS A 174 -4.87 4.70 2.52
CA LYS A 174 -4.19 3.78 1.60
C LYS A 174 -3.56 4.52 0.46
N GLN A 175 -2.24 4.40 0.32
CA GLN A 175 -1.51 4.95 -0.82
C GLN A 175 -0.72 3.84 -1.52
N THR A 176 -0.93 3.75 -2.83
CA THR A 176 -0.23 2.79 -3.70
C THR A 176 0.53 3.56 -4.77
N CYS A 177 1.83 3.32 -4.86
CA CYS A 177 2.69 3.82 -5.93
C CYS A 177 3.14 2.66 -6.81
N GLU A 178 3.16 2.92 -8.11
CA GLU A 178 3.60 1.99 -9.12
C GLU A 178 4.72 2.67 -9.93
N LEU A 179 5.87 2.01 -10.01
CA LEU A 179 7.01 2.43 -10.79
C LEU A 179 7.16 1.46 -11.98
N ARG A 180 7.01 2.00 -13.19
CA ARG A 180 7.20 1.26 -14.45
C ARG A 180 8.54 1.65 -15.06
N ILE A 181 9.34 0.66 -15.42
CA ILE A 181 10.57 0.83 -16.18
C ILE A 181 10.34 0.22 -17.56
N SER A 182 10.61 0.99 -18.60
CA SER A 182 10.46 0.55 -19.99
C SER A 182 11.82 0.46 -20.66
N ASN A 183 11.98 -0.50 -21.57
CA ASN A 183 13.20 -0.65 -22.38
C ASN A 183 14.46 -0.77 -21.50
N LEU A 184 14.50 -1.82 -20.67
CA LEU A 184 15.60 -2.12 -19.76
C LEU A 184 16.92 -2.36 -20.52
N ILE A 185 18.01 -1.73 -20.09
CA ILE A 185 19.36 -1.99 -20.59
C ILE A 185 20.16 -2.86 -19.61
N GLU A 186 21.30 -3.40 -20.04
CA GLU A 186 22.12 -4.28 -19.19
C GLU A 186 22.58 -3.60 -17.88
N GLU A 187 22.81 -2.29 -17.92
CA GLU A 187 23.22 -1.52 -16.74
C GLU A 187 22.10 -1.31 -15.72
N ASP A 188 20.83 -1.50 -16.10
CA ASP A 188 19.68 -1.28 -15.23
C ASP A 188 19.47 -2.45 -14.25
N PHE A 189 19.92 -3.66 -14.61
CA PHE A 189 19.81 -4.85 -13.78
C PHE A 189 20.68 -4.71 -12.52
N GLY A 190 20.12 -5.07 -11.37
CA GLY A 190 20.77 -4.89 -10.07
C GLY A 190 20.74 -3.45 -9.54
N ARG A 191 20.16 -2.47 -10.25
CA ARG A 191 19.91 -1.13 -9.68
C ARG A 191 18.72 -1.16 -8.75
N ALA A 192 18.86 -0.52 -7.60
CA ALA A 192 17.79 -0.47 -6.61
C ALA A 192 16.60 0.37 -7.10
N VAL A 193 15.41 -0.18 -6.93
CA VAL A 193 14.14 0.53 -6.90
C VAL A 193 13.78 0.74 -5.44
N LYS A 194 13.67 1.99 -5.02
CA LYS A 194 13.43 2.37 -3.63
C LYS A 194 11.96 2.79 -3.47
N CYS A 195 11.25 2.16 -2.54
CA CYS A 195 10.02 2.70 -2.01
C CYS A 195 10.34 3.52 -0.76
N VAL A 196 9.90 4.78 -0.75
CA VAL A 196 10.05 5.69 0.38
C VAL A 196 8.68 5.92 0.98
N VAL A 197 8.53 5.52 2.23
CA VAL A 197 7.30 5.67 3.03
C VAL A 197 7.57 6.71 4.12
N ASN A 198 6.74 7.74 4.18
CA ASN A 198 6.74 8.73 5.24
C ASN A 198 5.44 8.60 6.04
N ASP A 199 5.59 8.15 7.29
CA ASP A 199 4.50 7.97 8.25
C ASP A 199 4.61 9.08 9.31
N SER A 200 4.04 10.24 9.00
CA SER A 200 4.03 11.41 9.90
C SER A 200 5.41 11.88 10.35
N GLY A 201 6.38 11.90 9.44
CA GLY A 201 7.75 12.33 9.68
C GLY A 201 8.73 11.17 9.89
N GLN A 202 8.24 9.95 10.16
CA GLN A 202 9.08 8.77 10.19
C GLN A 202 9.26 8.21 8.78
N VAL A 203 10.49 8.29 8.26
CA VAL A 203 10.82 7.83 6.91
C VAL A 203 11.40 6.42 6.94
N SER A 204 10.81 5.52 6.16
CA SER A 204 11.28 4.16 5.92
C SER A 204 11.61 3.98 4.42
N ILE A 205 12.71 3.29 4.13
CA ILE A 205 13.15 3.02 2.75
C ILE A 205 13.22 1.51 2.55
N LEU A 206 12.48 1.03 1.55
CA LEU A 206 12.36 -0.38 1.18
C LEU A 206 12.91 -0.54 -0.24
N GLN A 207 13.56 -1.66 -0.53
CA GLN A 207 14.29 -1.82 -1.79
C GLN A 207 13.89 -3.11 -2.51
N ALA A 208 13.76 -2.99 -3.83
CA ALA A 208 13.60 -4.09 -4.77
C ALA A 208 14.57 -3.92 -5.95
N PHE A 209 14.79 -5.00 -6.69
CA PHE A 209 15.76 -5.04 -7.78
C PHE A 209 15.18 -5.75 -9.00
N PRO A 210 15.45 -5.24 -10.23
CA PRO A 210 15.24 -5.98 -11.45
C PRO A 210 16.43 -6.93 -11.70
N PHE A 211 16.15 -8.20 -11.94
CA PHE A 211 17.14 -9.23 -12.26
C PHE A 211 16.93 -9.81 -13.65
N LYS A 212 18.05 -10.02 -14.36
CA LYS A 212 18.04 -10.70 -15.66
C LYS A 212 17.62 -12.15 -15.45
N LYS A 213 16.96 -12.74 -16.44
CA LYS A 213 16.59 -14.16 -16.44
C LYS A 213 17.79 -15.03 -16.02
N GLU A 214 17.63 -15.80 -14.94
CA GLU A 214 18.53 -16.91 -14.67
C GLU A 214 18.32 -17.93 -15.79
N ILE A 215 19.31 -18.06 -16.66
CA ILE A 215 19.39 -19.23 -17.52
C ILE A 215 19.70 -20.37 -16.57
N ASN A 216 18.70 -21.19 -16.23
CA ASN A 216 18.93 -22.52 -15.67
C ASN A 216 19.77 -23.30 -16.70
N THR A 217 21.09 -23.22 -16.62
CA THR A 217 21.99 -24.13 -17.33
C THR A 217 22.02 -25.45 -16.58
N LEU A 218 20.93 -26.22 -16.67
CA LEU A 218 20.93 -27.64 -16.29
C LEU A 218 19.73 -28.36 -16.91
N THR A 219 19.85 -28.67 -18.21
CA THR A 219 19.71 -30.03 -18.76
C THR A 219 20.12 -30.00 -20.24
N GLU A 220 21.42 -29.91 -20.51
CA GLU A 220 21.97 -30.66 -21.64
C GLU A 220 22.10 -32.11 -21.18
N SER A 221 21.01 -32.87 -21.33
CA SER A 221 21.02 -34.32 -21.28
C SER A 221 20.55 -34.79 -22.65
N GLY A 222 21.48 -34.80 -23.60
CA GLY A 222 21.15 -35.15 -24.98
C GLY A 222 22.30 -35.36 -25.96
N SER A 223 23.58 -35.28 -25.58
CA SER A 223 24.65 -35.95 -26.33
C SER A 223 25.97 -35.89 -25.57
N SER A 224 26.53 -37.07 -25.30
CA SER A 224 27.88 -37.29 -24.81
C SER A 224 28.91 -36.49 -25.61
N LEU A 225 29.89 -35.88 -24.93
CA LEU A 225 31.33 -35.96 -25.24
C LEU A 225 32.14 -35.24 -24.15
N ILE A 226 32.68 -36.05 -23.24
CA ILE A 226 34.00 -35.95 -22.60
C ILE A 226 34.50 -34.54 -22.24
N MET A 227 34.40 -34.22 -20.94
CA MET A 227 35.02 -33.10 -20.26
C MET A 227 36.55 -33.31 -20.14
N PRO A 228 37.42 -32.34 -20.53
CA PRO A 228 38.83 -32.40 -20.17
C PRO A 228 39.02 -31.76 -18.79
N ILE A 229 39.22 -32.60 -17.79
CA ILE A 229 39.77 -32.19 -16.49
C ILE A 229 41.24 -31.85 -16.73
N VAL A 230 41.59 -30.57 -16.76
CA VAL A 230 42.99 -30.11 -16.72
C VAL A 230 43.48 -30.27 -15.29
N LEU A 231 43.95 -31.47 -14.96
CA LEU A 231 44.76 -31.72 -13.76
C LEU A 231 46.17 -31.17 -14.01
N PRO A 232 46.71 -30.30 -13.14
CA PRO A 232 48.07 -29.81 -13.28
C PRO A 232 49.06 -30.98 -13.20
N VAL A 233 49.79 -31.19 -14.29
CA VAL A 233 50.75 -32.29 -14.56
C VAL A 233 51.88 -32.40 -13.51
N SER A 234 51.98 -31.45 -12.58
CA SER A 234 53.04 -31.37 -11.57
C SER A 234 52.89 -32.33 -10.38
N LEU A 235 51.71 -32.91 -10.11
CA LEU A 235 51.47 -33.74 -8.91
C LEU A 235 51.59 -35.26 -9.15
N ILE A 236 51.55 -35.71 -10.40
CA ILE A 236 51.65 -37.15 -10.75
C ILE A 236 53.00 -37.77 -10.34
N PRO A 237 54.17 -37.10 -10.50
CA PRO A 237 55.44 -37.65 -10.05
C PRO A 237 55.50 -37.78 -8.53
N LEU A 238 54.87 -36.87 -7.79
CA LEU A 238 54.90 -36.81 -6.33
C LEU A 238 54.07 -37.93 -5.71
N VAL A 239 52.91 -38.25 -6.30
CA VAL A 239 52.08 -39.40 -5.89
C VAL A 239 52.78 -40.72 -6.21
N PHE A 240 53.44 -40.85 -7.36
CA PHE A 240 54.19 -42.06 -7.70
C PHE A 240 55.38 -42.29 -6.77
N VAL A 241 56.14 -41.25 -6.43
CA VAL A 241 57.25 -41.36 -5.47
C VAL A 241 56.72 -41.73 -4.07
N LEU A 242 55.62 -41.12 -3.62
CA LEU A 242 55.00 -41.47 -2.34
C LEU A 242 54.51 -42.92 -2.31
N CYS A 243 53.86 -43.40 -3.37
CA CYS A 243 53.43 -44.80 -3.47
C CYS A 243 54.61 -45.78 -3.48
N VAL A 244 55.70 -45.48 -4.21
CA VAL A 244 56.89 -46.35 -4.25
C VAL A 244 57.62 -46.37 -2.91
N VAL A 245 57.73 -45.23 -2.22
CA VAL A 245 58.34 -45.14 -0.89
C VAL A 245 57.49 -45.89 0.15
N PHE A 246 56.15 -45.75 0.10
CA PHE A 246 55.25 -46.51 0.96
C PHE A 246 55.37 -48.02 0.71
N HIS A 247 55.45 -48.45 -0.55
CA HIS A 247 55.55 -49.86 -0.89
C HIS A 247 56.89 -50.47 -0.45
N LYS A 248 58.00 -49.74 -0.60
CA LYS A 248 59.30 -50.17 -0.04
C LYS A 248 59.25 -50.25 1.49
N ARG A 249 58.71 -49.25 2.19
CA ARG A 249 58.61 -49.30 3.67
C ARG A 249 57.75 -50.47 4.16
N CYS A 250 56.59 -50.73 3.55
CA CYS A 250 55.76 -51.88 3.91
C CYS A 250 56.48 -53.22 3.71
N LYS A 251 57.30 -53.36 2.65
CA LYS A 251 58.05 -54.61 2.39
C LYS A 251 59.14 -54.86 3.45
N TYR A 252 59.81 -53.82 3.94
CA TYR A 252 60.80 -53.95 5.02
C TYR A 252 60.18 -54.24 6.39
N THR A 253 58.99 -53.71 6.69
CA THR A 253 58.32 -53.99 7.99
C THR A 253 57.71 -55.38 8.06
N LEU A 254 57.34 -55.99 6.92
CA LEU A 254 56.84 -57.37 6.87
C LEU A 254 57.97 -58.42 7.01
N GLN A 255 59.15 -58.16 6.45
CA GLN A 255 60.30 -59.08 6.58
C GLN A 255 60.94 -59.08 7.97
N SER A 256 60.83 -58.00 8.76
CA SER A 256 61.38 -57.97 10.13
C SER A 256 60.45 -58.54 11.20
N LYS A 257 59.15 -58.73 10.90
CA LYS A 257 58.14 -59.23 11.87
C LYS A 257 57.78 -60.72 11.71
N TYR A 258 58.12 -61.36 10.59
CA TYR A 258 57.85 -62.78 10.36
C TYR A 258 58.98 -63.46 9.57
N PRO A 259 59.98 -64.09 10.23
CA PRO A 259 61.06 -64.80 9.55
C PRO A 259 60.65 -66.14 8.90
N ILE A 260 59.35 -66.42 8.72
CA ILE A 260 58.83 -67.75 8.34
C ILE A 260 58.62 -67.90 6.82
N PHE A 261 58.77 -66.86 6.01
CA PHE A 261 58.73 -66.96 4.53
C PHE A 261 60.12 -67.09 3.88
N ASN A 262 61.00 -67.90 4.49
CA ASN A 262 62.17 -68.46 3.80
C ASN A 262 62.13 -69.99 3.98
N SER A 263 61.38 -70.67 3.11
CA SER A 263 61.37 -72.13 3.05
C SER A 263 60.75 -72.60 1.74
N HIS A 264 61.62 -73.09 0.84
CA HIS A 264 61.37 -73.97 -0.32
C HIS A 264 60.51 -73.36 -1.46
N LYS A 265 60.95 -73.30 -2.72
CA LYS A 265 61.88 -74.10 -3.51
C LYS A 265 62.37 -73.26 -4.70
#